data_AF-A0A9E6ZHR2-F1
#
_entry.id   AF-A0A9E6ZHR2-F1
#
_cell.length_a   1.000
_cell.length_b   1.000
_cell.length_c   1.000
_cell.angle_alpha   90.00
_cell.angle_beta   90.00
_cell.angle_gamma   90.00
#
_symmetry.space_group_name_H-M   'P 1'
#
loop_
_entity.id
_entity.type
_entity.pdbx_description
1 polymer ?
#
loop_
_entity_poly.entity_id
_entity_poly.type
_entity_poly.pdbx_seq_one_letter_code
_entity_poly.pdbx_strand_id
1 'polypeptide(L)'
;MAITMQDVVEKHGDFAHGGDVEYGVKSWERAGFTPEEADAWLEARCFEAIDARRLADAGITPEQAAQTDEEIGGYVDTIGYKVANGDLSVERAKEAIGA
;
A
#
# COMPACT_ATOMS: atom_id res chain seq x y z
N MET A 1 8.49 -16.88 -15.69
CA MET A 1 9.51 -16.02 -15.06
C MET A 1 8.92 -15.53 -13.76
N ALA A 2 9.69 -15.46 -12.68
CA ALA A 2 9.23 -14.77 -11.48
C ALA A 2 9.16 -13.26 -11.79
N ILE A 3 8.13 -12.58 -11.28
CA ILE A 3 7.99 -11.13 -11.44
C ILE A 3 9.08 -10.44 -10.61
N THR A 4 9.68 -9.39 -11.14
CA THR A 4 10.68 -8.60 -10.41
C THR A 4 10.03 -7.38 -9.75
N MET A 5 10.69 -6.79 -8.75
CA MET A 5 10.20 -5.56 -8.12
C MET A 5 10.09 -4.42 -9.15
N GLN A 6 11.00 -4.37 -10.12
CA GLN A 6 10.94 -3.40 -11.21
C GLN A 6 9.68 -3.61 -12.07
N ASP A 7 9.37 -4.85 -12.46
CA ASP A 7 8.15 -5.15 -13.23
C ASP A 7 6.88 -4.70 -12.49
N VAL A 8 6.84 -4.90 -11.17
CA VAL A 8 5.73 -4.48 -10.29
C VAL A 8 5.61 -2.96 -10.26
N VAL A 9 6.72 -2.26 -9.98
CA VAL A 9 6.72 -0.80 -9.90
C VAL A 9 6.36 -0.16 -11.24
N GLU A 10 6.87 -0.71 -12.36
CA GLU A 10 6.53 -0.25 -13.71
C GLU A 10 5.07 -0.57 -14.08
N LYS A 11 4.52 -1.72 -13.66
CA LYS A 11 3.09 -2.09 -13.84
C LYS A 11 2.16 -1.06 -13.23
N HIS A 12 2.49 -0.54 -12.04
CA HIS A 12 1.67 0.43 -11.30
C HIS A 12 2.00 1.90 -11.61
N GLY A 13 3.07 2.14 -12.37
CA GLY A 13 3.39 3.43 -12.96
C GLY A 13 3.65 4.54 -11.94
N ASP A 14 3.31 5.79 -12.31
CA ASP A 14 3.65 6.99 -11.54
C ASP A 14 3.18 6.95 -10.08
N PHE A 15 2.11 6.22 -9.77
CA PHE A 15 1.68 6.07 -8.37
C PHE A 15 2.67 5.26 -7.53
N ALA A 16 3.34 4.26 -8.10
CA ALA A 16 4.29 3.41 -7.39
C ALA A 16 5.71 4.01 -7.30
N HIS A 17 6.05 4.96 -8.18
CA HIS A 17 7.43 5.47 -8.28
C HIS A 17 7.59 6.99 -8.41
N GLY A 18 6.51 7.76 -8.61
CA GLY A 18 6.57 9.22 -8.68
C GLY A 18 7.51 9.77 -9.77
N GLY A 19 7.71 9.02 -10.86
CA GLY A 19 8.70 9.32 -11.90
C GLY A 19 10.13 8.78 -11.68
N ASP A 20 10.42 8.12 -10.55
CA ASP A 20 11.71 7.51 -10.24
C ASP A 20 11.56 6.01 -9.91
N VAL A 21 11.61 5.17 -10.94
CA VAL A 21 11.48 3.70 -10.82
C VAL A 21 12.50 3.10 -9.86
N GLU A 22 13.75 3.60 -9.88
CA GLU A 22 14.82 3.09 -9.01
C GLU A 22 14.50 3.37 -7.53
N TYR A 23 13.97 4.57 -7.24
CA TYR A 23 13.49 4.91 -5.91
C TYR A 23 12.32 4.02 -5.48
N GLY A 24 11.33 3.81 -6.35
CA GLY A 24 10.20 2.92 -6.08
C GLY A 24 10.66 1.52 -5.70
N VAL A 25 11.48 0.89 -6.55
CA VAL A 25 12.05 -0.45 -6.31
C VAL A 25 12.78 -0.51 -4.97
N LYS A 26 13.71 0.41 -4.72
CA LYS A 26 14.47 0.44 -3.46
C LYS A 26 13.59 0.65 -2.23
N SER A 27 12.51 1.39 -2.35
CA SER A 27 11.60 1.66 -1.23
C SER A 27 10.87 0.39 -0.81
N TRP A 28 10.32 -0.36 -1.76
CA TRP A 28 9.66 -1.65 -1.49
C TRP A 28 10.63 -2.72 -0.98
N GLU A 29 11.84 -2.81 -1.55
CA GLU A 29 12.89 -3.71 -1.06
C GLU A 29 13.33 -3.36 0.36
N ARG A 30 13.51 -2.07 0.69
CA ARG A 30 13.88 -1.62 2.04
C ARG A 30 12.78 -1.83 3.07
N ALA A 31 11.52 -1.76 2.66
CA ALA A 31 10.39 -2.13 3.51
C ALA A 31 10.33 -3.65 3.79
N GLY A 32 11.12 -4.43 3.04
CA GLY A 32 11.30 -5.87 3.24
C GLY A 32 10.24 -6.72 2.53
N PHE A 33 9.55 -6.16 1.54
CA PHE A 33 8.54 -6.87 0.76
C PHE A 33 9.14 -7.62 -0.42
N THR A 34 8.59 -8.79 -0.74
CA THR A 34 8.85 -9.44 -2.04
C THR A 34 8.10 -8.70 -3.16
N PRO A 35 8.46 -8.91 -4.43
CA PRO A 35 7.70 -8.36 -5.56
C PRO A 35 6.20 -8.71 -5.49
N GLU A 36 5.86 -9.95 -5.12
CA GLU A 36 4.46 -10.38 -5.00
C GLU A 36 3.71 -9.66 -3.88
N GLU A 37 4.36 -9.45 -2.74
CA GLU A 37 3.78 -8.68 -1.62
C GLU A 37 3.59 -7.21 -1.99
N ALA A 38 4.58 -6.59 -2.64
CA ALA A 38 4.49 -5.22 -3.11
C ALA A 38 3.36 -5.06 -4.15
N ASP A 39 3.20 -6.03 -5.06
CA ASP A 39 2.12 -6.01 -6.05
C ASP A 39 0.74 -6.02 -5.36
N ALA A 40 0.57 -6.85 -4.32
CA ALA A 40 -0.68 -6.90 -3.55
C ALA A 40 -0.97 -5.57 -2.82
N TRP A 41 0.04 -4.93 -2.23
CA TRP A 41 -0.12 -3.61 -1.59
C TRP A 41 -0.46 -2.50 -2.59
N LEU A 42 0.18 -2.51 -3.76
CA LEU A 42 -0.11 -1.56 -4.83
C LEU A 42 -1.50 -1.79 -5.45
N GLU A 43 -1.94 -3.04 -5.59
CA GLU A 43 -3.32 -3.38 -5.97
C GLU A 43 -4.34 -2.93 -4.92
N ALA A 44 -3.97 -2.97 -3.63
CA ALA A 44 -4.73 -2.37 -2.53
C ALA A 44 -4.65 -0.83 -2.48
N ARG A 45 -4.04 -0.20 -3.49
CA ARG A 45 -3.84 1.25 -3.63
C ARG A 45 -3.03 1.87 -2.50
N CYS A 46 -2.23 1.07 -1.79
CA CYS A 46 -1.23 1.55 -0.84
C CYS A 46 0.08 1.78 -1.59
N PHE A 47 0.28 3.02 -2.05
CA PHE A 47 1.36 3.37 -2.97
C PHE A 47 2.70 3.64 -2.28
N GLU A 48 2.70 3.81 -0.96
CA GLU A 48 3.88 4.10 -0.16
C GLU A 48 4.34 2.86 0.61
N ALA A 49 5.54 2.36 0.29
CA ALA A 49 6.10 1.14 0.90
C ALA A 49 6.21 1.23 2.43
N ILE A 50 6.47 2.42 2.97
CA ILE A 50 6.55 2.63 4.42
C ILE A 50 5.18 2.51 5.10
N ASP A 51 4.10 2.92 4.43
CA ASP A 51 2.76 2.84 4.98
C ASP A 51 2.21 1.42 4.85
N ALA A 52 2.47 0.75 3.71
CA ALA A 52 2.26 -0.69 3.59
C ALA A 52 2.97 -1.46 4.71
N ARG A 53 4.21 -1.07 5.05
CA ARG A 53 4.94 -1.67 6.17
C ARG A 53 4.27 -1.43 7.51
N ARG A 54 3.81 -0.20 7.79
CA ARG A 54 3.10 0.11 9.04
C ARG A 54 1.79 -0.65 9.16
N LEU A 55 1.05 -0.80 8.05
CA LEU A 55 -0.17 -1.61 7.99
C LEU A 55 0.14 -3.09 8.27
N ALA A 56 1.18 -3.64 7.64
CA ALA A 56 1.63 -5.01 7.90
C ALA A 56 2.06 -5.23 9.37
N ASP A 57 2.84 -4.31 9.94
CA ASP A 57 3.27 -4.37 11.35
C ASP A 57 2.07 -4.23 12.32
N ALA A 58 1.00 -3.55 11.88
CA ALA A 58 -0.27 -3.45 12.59
C ALA A 58 -1.15 -4.71 12.47
N GLY A 59 -0.77 -5.68 11.63
CA GLY A 59 -1.52 -6.91 11.36
C GLY A 59 -2.60 -6.75 10.29
N ILE A 60 -2.56 -5.67 9.51
CA ILE A 60 -3.47 -5.41 8.39
C ILE A 60 -2.87 -6.04 7.13
N THR A 61 -3.66 -6.86 6.43
CA THR A 61 -3.24 -7.46 5.16
C THR A 61 -3.58 -6.56 3.97
N PRO A 62 -2.94 -6.73 2.80
CA PRO A 62 -3.31 -6.01 1.58
C PRO A 62 -4.80 -6.14 1.24
N GLU A 63 -5.40 -7.32 1.46
CA GLU A 63 -6.83 -7.56 1.21
C GLU A 63 -7.73 -6.75 2.13
N GLN A 64 -7.31 -6.54 3.39
CA GLN A 64 -8.02 -5.64 4.31
C GLN A 64 -7.80 -4.18 3.93
N ALA A 65 -6.60 -3.81 3.51
CA ALA A 65 -6.30 -2.46 3.04
C ALA A 65 -7.06 -2.09 1.74
N ALA A 66 -7.36 -3.08 0.90
CA ALA A 66 -8.17 -2.90 -0.31
C ALA A 66 -9.67 -2.68 -0.03
N GLN A 67 -10.14 -2.87 1.21
CA GLN A 67 -11.53 -2.62 1.55
C GLN A 67 -11.82 -1.12 1.49
N THR A 68 -12.94 -0.78 0.88
CA THR A 68 -13.44 0.60 0.82
C THR A 68 -14.11 0.96 2.13
N ASP A 69 -13.69 2.07 2.71
CA ASP A 69 -14.33 2.64 3.88
C ASP A 69 -15.24 3.81 3.44
N GLU A 70 -16.55 3.73 3.74
CA GLU A 70 -17.52 4.76 3.37
C GLU A 70 -17.60 5.92 4.38
N GLU A 71 -17.07 5.76 5.60
CA GLU A 71 -17.36 6.66 6.73
C GLU A 71 -16.21 7.59 7.13
N ILE A 72 -14.98 7.37 6.62
CA ILE A 72 -13.79 8.11 7.05
C ILE A 72 -13.32 9.09 5.96
N GLY A 73 -13.24 10.38 6.30
CA GLY A 73 -12.61 11.40 5.44
C GLY A 73 -13.54 12.06 4.41
N GLY A 74 -14.84 11.73 4.39
CA GLY A 74 -15.82 12.41 3.54
C GLY A 74 -15.82 11.99 2.05
N TYR A 75 -15.08 10.94 1.71
CA TYR A 75 -15.12 10.29 0.39
C TYR A 75 -14.84 8.77 0.51
N VAL A 76 -15.31 8.01 -0.48
CA VAL A 76 -15.14 6.56 -0.53
C VAL A 76 -13.87 6.22 -1.31
N ASP A 77 -12.89 5.61 -0.64
CA ASP A 77 -11.72 4.96 -1.25
C ASP A 77 -11.25 3.85 -0.30
N THR A 78 -10.25 3.09 -0.74
CA THR A 78 -9.61 2.01 0.01
C THR A 78 -8.89 2.53 1.26
N ILE A 79 -8.82 1.68 2.29
CA ILE A 79 -8.05 1.95 3.51
C ILE A 79 -6.58 2.20 3.17
N GLY A 80 -6.00 1.41 2.27
CA GLY A 80 -4.61 1.54 1.83
C GLY A 80 -4.30 2.91 1.23
N TYR A 81 -5.20 3.42 0.40
CA TYR A 81 -5.07 4.76 -0.20
C TYR A 81 -5.18 5.88 0.84
N LYS A 82 -6.18 5.79 1.74
CA LYS A 82 -6.38 6.82 2.77
C LYS A 82 -5.20 6.86 3.75
N VAL A 83 -4.61 5.71 4.06
CA VAL A 83 -3.41 5.63 4.92
C VAL A 83 -2.20 6.21 4.21
N ALA A 84 -1.96 5.84 2.96
CA ALA A 84 -0.84 6.37 2.17
C ALA A 84 -0.91 7.89 1.96
N ASN A 85 -2.11 8.47 1.89
CA ASN A 85 -2.31 9.92 1.81
C ASN A 85 -2.31 10.63 3.17
N GLY A 86 -2.27 9.88 4.28
CA GLY A 86 -2.35 10.44 5.64
C GLY A 86 -3.76 10.90 6.06
N ASP A 87 -4.80 10.57 5.29
CA ASP A 87 -6.21 10.85 5.63
C ASP A 87 -6.74 9.89 6.71
N LEU A 88 -6.12 8.72 6.85
CA LEU A 88 -6.48 7.68 7.81
C LEU A 88 -5.24 7.20 8.56
N SER A 89 -5.25 7.24 9.90
CA SER A 89 -4.17 6.66 10.70
C SER A 89 -4.28 5.15 10.73
N VAL A 90 -3.16 4.46 10.93
CA VAL A 90 -3.11 2.99 11.01
C VAL A 90 -3.99 2.46 12.14
N GLU A 91 -4.05 3.17 13.26
CA GLU A 91 -4.89 2.82 14.41
C GLU A 91 -6.38 2.89 14.06
N ARG A 92 -6.79 3.93 13.32
CA ARG A 92 -8.16 4.06 12.83
C ARG A 92 -8.49 3.00 11.78
N ALA A 93 -7.52 2.67 10.92
CA ALA A 93 -7.68 1.58 9.96
C ALA A 93 -7.93 0.24 10.67
N LYS A 94 -7.22 -0.04 11.77
CA LYS A 94 -7.46 -1.24 12.60
C LYS A 94 -8.86 -1.26 13.20
N GLU A 95 -9.33 -0.13 13.75
CA GLU A 95 -10.68 0.00 14.30
C GLU A 95 -11.76 -0.29 13.23
N ALA A 96 -11.58 0.24 12.02
CA ALA A 96 -12.53 0.09 10.92
C ALA A 96 -12.67 -1.37 10.45
N ILE A 97 -11.58 -2.13 10.41
CA ILE A 97 -11.58 -3.54 9.97
C ILE A 97 -11.81 -4.55 11.11
N GLY A 98 -11.92 -4.08 12.36
CA GLY A 98 -12.12 -4.92 13.55
C GLY A 98 -10.93 -5.82 13.90
N ALA A 99 -9.70 -5.40 13.61
CA ALA A 99 -8.46 -6.16 13.82
C ALA A 99 -7.63 -5.75 15.05
#